data_AF-A0A2E5C1Q8-F1
#
_entry.id   AF-A0A2E5C1Q8-F1
#
_cell.length_a   1.000
_cell.length_b   1.000
_cell.length_c   1.000
_cell.angle_alpha   90.00
_cell.angle_beta   90.00
_cell.angle_gamma   90.00
#
_symmetry.space_group_name_H-M   'P 1'
#
loop_
_entity.id
_entity.type
_entity.pdbx_description
1 polymer ?
#
loop_
_entity_poly.entity_id
_entity_poly.type
_entity_poly.pdbx_seq_one_letter_code
_entity_poly.pdbx_strand_id
1 'polypeptide(L)'
;MNSIFKILTFFIMHLTLVSCADTQNSGQSCEVKLDEQKYQSVAENINCSDYERGSGYLGQAGVSFSNFLQTGAADNMTKTLGIEKLSSPTDYTTGNRSYITNALCLIGANSFVTSSRCNGSSRTRTTDELEVSMFANIADFLYLNYGVLDNDTDGTITSEESAAFTKLKTEGISVAGLGTGLSAYNRYEVVAGSSNYIANQDLSKCVAYDGNYTDDPSSGDSTCATLQASGSITEIRPIYKLDSMEDITADGDLLTLVSMVSELTMISTALSSDFEELGISSDNSIRKSLTEALDKIDNGAKDNNPTADQTCLAVILFDVMFLLVQNASDNSTTSTELKSGNLISTSDLLTAVDNTLSLYPSDAIEAALGSLPIQSARIVYATDSPATTYTDSYESAENSLYSAIANTRSLGTEDSEKSDGKVTFRELICVAEN
;
A
#
# COMPACT_ATOMS: atom_id res chain seq x y z
N MET A 1 23.09 4.20 -5.10
CA MET A 1 23.83 3.99 -3.83
C MET A 1 25.11 4.83 -3.70
N ASN A 2 26.01 4.92 -4.68
CA ASN A 2 27.19 5.82 -4.63
C ASN A 2 26.89 7.35 -4.58
N SER A 3 25.63 7.76 -4.80
CA SER A 3 25.20 9.16 -4.78
C SER A 3 24.87 9.66 -3.36
N ILE A 4 24.14 8.86 -2.57
CA ILE A 4 23.77 9.15 -1.17
C ILE A 4 25.04 9.33 -0.30
N PHE A 5 26.08 8.53 -0.57
CA PHE A 5 27.39 8.61 0.07
C PHE A 5 28.12 9.95 -0.11
N LYS A 6 28.01 10.59 -1.29
CA LYS A 6 28.63 11.91 -1.52
C LYS A 6 27.84 13.03 -0.85
N ILE A 7 26.56 12.81 -0.60
CA ILE A 7 25.61 13.81 -0.09
C ILE A 7 25.79 14.00 1.43
N LEU A 8 25.99 12.92 2.20
CA LEU A 8 26.22 13.01 3.64
C LEU A 8 27.55 13.69 3.99
N THR A 9 28.61 13.43 3.21
CA THR A 9 29.92 14.09 3.39
C THR A 9 29.87 15.58 3.04
N PHE A 10 28.98 16.00 2.11
CA PHE A 10 28.78 17.40 1.75
C PHE A 10 27.96 18.16 2.81
N PHE A 11 27.01 17.48 3.46
CA PHE A 11 26.17 17.96 4.58
C PHE A 11 27.01 18.52 5.74
N ILE A 12 28.12 17.85 6.02
CA ILE A 12 28.95 18.04 7.21
C ILE A 12 29.94 19.21 7.04
N MET A 13 30.27 19.60 5.80
CA MET A 13 31.31 20.61 5.54
C MET A 13 30.80 22.06 5.55
N HIS A 14 29.48 22.30 5.48
CA HIS A 14 28.89 23.64 5.33
C HIS A 14 28.24 24.22 6.61
N LEU A 15 28.12 23.45 7.69
CA LEU A 15 27.53 23.89 8.96
C LEU A 15 28.64 24.18 10.00
N THR A 16 29.34 25.30 9.84
CA THR A 16 30.18 25.86 10.89
C THR A 16 29.28 26.55 11.92
N LEU A 17 28.81 25.80 12.91
CA LEU A 17 28.16 26.40 14.09
C LEU A 17 29.24 27.05 14.98
N VAL A 18 28.98 28.31 15.32
CA VAL A 18 29.83 29.19 16.12
C VAL A 18 29.87 28.64 17.56
N SER A 19 30.99 28.01 17.90
CA SER A 19 31.34 27.66 19.28
C SER A 19 31.62 28.94 20.06
N CYS A 20 30.68 29.36 20.90
CA CYS A 20 30.93 30.33 21.97
C CYS A 20 30.98 29.57 23.30
N ALA A 21 32.21 29.25 23.73
CA ALA A 21 32.48 28.81 25.09
C ALA A 21 32.34 30.03 26.04
N ASP A 22 31.43 29.99 27.00
CA ASP A 22 31.49 30.86 28.18
C ASP A 22 30.92 30.19 29.44
N THR A 23 31.18 30.82 30.57
CA THR A 23 31.76 30.25 31.78
C THR A 23 30.80 29.74 32.86
N GLN A 24 31.31 28.79 33.65
CA GLN A 24 30.70 28.15 34.80
C GLN A 24 30.05 29.10 35.81
N ASN A 25 28.76 28.89 36.13
CA ASN A 25 28.29 28.80 37.52
C ASN A 25 26.86 28.24 37.68
N SER A 26 26.71 27.37 38.69
CA SER A 26 25.49 26.73 39.24
C SER A 26 24.61 25.89 38.29
N GLY A 27 24.79 24.57 38.33
CA GLY A 27 23.98 23.58 37.60
C GLY A 27 24.16 23.68 36.09
N GLN A 28 25.06 22.88 35.50
CA GLN A 28 25.40 22.97 34.08
C GLN A 28 24.13 23.11 33.21
N SER A 29 24.10 24.12 32.33
CA SER A 29 23.01 24.35 31.37
C SER A 29 22.83 23.11 30.49
N CYS A 30 21.62 22.94 29.95
CA CYS A 30 21.32 21.79 29.11
C CYS A 30 22.21 21.75 27.85
N GLU A 31 22.52 22.91 27.26
CA GLU A 31 23.55 23.05 26.20
C GLU A 31 24.93 22.51 26.60
N VAL A 32 25.48 22.92 27.76
CA VAL A 32 26.79 22.43 28.23
C VAL A 32 26.77 20.91 28.43
N LYS A 33 25.64 20.37 28.89
CA LYS A 33 25.48 18.91 29.03
C LYS A 33 25.39 18.21 27.68
N LEU A 34 24.81 18.82 26.65
CA LEU A 34 24.82 18.28 25.29
C LEU A 34 26.24 18.24 24.72
N ASP A 35 27.01 19.31 24.90
CA ASP A 35 28.42 19.39 24.47
C ASP A 35 29.29 18.33 25.17
N GLU A 36 29.02 18.07 26.46
CA GLU A 36 29.65 17.01 27.24
C GLU A 36 29.08 15.61 26.96
N GLN A 37 28.20 15.47 25.96
CA GLN A 37 27.55 14.21 25.54
C GLN A 37 26.73 13.53 26.65
N LYS A 38 26.24 14.30 27.63
CA LYS A 38 25.36 13.82 28.72
C LYS A 38 23.90 13.78 28.26
N TYR A 39 23.67 13.17 27.10
CA TYR A 39 22.42 13.23 26.34
C TYR A 39 21.18 12.81 27.13
N GLN A 40 21.23 11.69 27.85
CA GLN A 40 20.12 11.21 28.68
C GLN A 40 19.68 12.24 29.73
N SER A 41 20.65 12.87 30.39
CA SER A 41 20.39 13.86 31.44
C SER A 41 19.74 15.15 30.93
N VAL A 42 19.84 15.41 29.62
CA VAL A 42 19.18 16.53 28.95
C VAL A 42 17.80 16.11 28.48
N ALA A 43 17.69 14.97 27.78
CA ALA A 43 16.43 14.46 27.22
C ALA A 43 15.31 14.29 28.27
N GLU A 44 15.67 13.75 29.44
CA GLU A 44 14.73 13.48 30.54
C GLU A 44 14.43 14.71 31.42
N ASN A 45 15.16 15.82 31.23
CA ASN A 45 14.99 17.01 32.07
C ASN A 45 13.96 17.97 31.46
N ILE A 46 12.76 18.01 32.06
CA ILE A 46 11.65 18.88 31.65
C ILE A 46 11.94 20.39 31.75
N ASN A 47 13.05 20.79 32.38
CA ASN A 47 13.47 22.20 32.43
C ASN A 47 14.33 22.60 31.24
N CYS A 48 14.80 21.64 30.43
CA CYS A 48 15.42 21.91 29.15
C CYS A 48 14.33 22.21 28.11
N SER A 49 14.65 23.04 27.13
CA SER A 49 13.79 23.31 25.98
C SER A 49 13.55 22.04 25.15
N ASP A 50 12.49 22.04 24.35
CA ASP A 50 12.17 20.92 23.47
C ASP A 50 13.27 20.69 22.40
N TYR A 51 13.92 21.76 21.93
CA TYR A 51 15.13 21.70 21.10
C TYR A 51 16.27 20.91 21.77
N GLU A 52 16.62 21.27 23.02
CA GLU A 52 17.70 20.60 23.75
C GLU A 52 17.37 19.15 24.07
N ARG A 53 16.12 18.89 24.46
CA ARG A 53 15.63 17.54 24.77
C ARG A 53 15.61 16.66 23.52
N GLY A 54 15.12 17.18 22.40
CA GLY A 54 15.15 16.52 21.09
C GLY A 54 16.59 16.17 20.67
N SER A 55 17.51 17.12 20.83
CA SER A 55 18.94 16.91 20.59
C SER A 55 19.53 15.83 21.52
N GLY A 56 19.13 15.81 22.79
CA GLY A 56 19.51 14.77 23.75
C GLY A 56 18.95 13.39 23.39
N TYR A 57 17.76 13.30 22.82
CA TYR A 57 17.26 12.02 22.28
C TYR A 57 18.08 11.57 21.06
N LEU A 58 18.35 12.46 20.10
CA LEU A 58 19.15 12.12 18.92
C LEU A 58 20.60 11.71 19.28
N GLY A 59 21.21 12.38 20.26
CA GLY A 59 22.52 11.99 20.76
C GLY A 59 22.56 10.58 21.35
N GLN A 60 21.50 10.17 22.08
CA GLN A 60 21.35 8.78 22.56
C GLN A 60 21.18 7.79 21.41
N ALA A 61 20.51 8.19 20.33
CA ALA A 61 20.38 7.39 19.11
C ALA A 61 21.68 7.29 18.29
N GLY A 62 22.77 7.93 18.72
CA GLY A 62 24.03 7.97 17.98
C GLY A 62 24.06 8.99 16.84
N VAL A 63 23.00 9.80 16.67
CA VAL A 63 22.91 10.86 15.67
C VAL A 63 23.71 12.06 16.16
N SER A 64 25.01 12.02 15.96
CA SER A 64 25.94 13.09 16.34
C SER A 64 27.02 13.28 15.29
N PHE A 65 27.46 14.53 15.10
CA PHE A 65 28.53 14.88 14.16
C PHE A 65 29.81 14.07 14.41
N SER A 66 30.16 13.84 15.69
CA SER A 66 31.31 13.03 16.07
C SER A 66 31.22 11.58 15.62
N ASN A 67 30.01 11.01 15.54
CA ASN A 67 29.82 9.64 15.08
C ASN A 67 29.87 9.55 13.56
N PHE A 68 29.21 10.48 12.85
CA PHE A 68 29.21 10.50 11.39
C PHE A 68 30.58 10.84 10.77
N LEU A 69 31.46 11.51 11.52
CA LEU A 69 32.82 11.81 11.07
C LEU A 69 33.83 10.67 11.27
N GLN A 70 33.46 9.58 11.95
CA GLN A 70 34.40 8.48 12.14
C GLN A 70 34.69 7.78 10.82
N THR A 71 35.94 7.37 10.62
CA THR A 71 36.31 6.58 9.43
C THR A 71 35.50 5.29 9.42
N GLY A 72 34.78 5.05 8.33
CA GLY A 72 33.90 3.89 8.18
C GLY A 72 32.51 4.03 8.78
N ALA A 73 32.13 5.21 9.31
CA ALA A 73 30.78 5.44 9.82
C ALA A 73 29.72 5.27 8.71
N ALA A 74 29.97 5.86 7.54
CA ALA A 74 29.10 5.73 6.39
C ALA A 74 29.10 4.29 5.80
N ASP A 75 30.18 3.53 6.00
CA ASP A 75 30.32 2.17 5.47
C ASP A 75 29.44 1.16 6.21
N ASN A 76 28.98 1.49 7.42
CA ASN A 76 28.06 0.65 8.19
C ASN A 76 27.15 1.52 9.07
N MET A 77 26.04 1.96 8.48
CA MET A 77 25.06 2.81 9.17
C MET A 77 24.31 2.06 10.26
N THR A 78 24.09 0.75 10.06
CA THR A 78 23.54 -0.16 11.06
C THR A 78 24.33 -0.07 12.37
N LYS A 79 25.66 -0.16 12.30
CA LYS A 79 26.53 -0.04 13.47
C LYS A 79 26.60 1.38 14.03
N THR A 80 26.67 2.38 13.16
CA THR A 80 26.84 3.79 13.57
C THR A 80 25.63 4.32 14.31
N LEU A 81 24.42 3.94 13.89
CA LEU A 81 23.16 4.34 14.53
C LEU A 81 22.65 3.30 15.53
N GLY A 82 23.33 2.16 15.69
CA GLY A 82 22.86 1.06 16.54
C GLY A 82 21.51 0.54 16.08
N ILE A 83 21.35 0.36 14.77
CA ILE A 83 20.13 -0.16 14.16
C ILE A 83 20.01 -1.63 14.53
N GLU A 84 18.89 -1.95 15.16
CA GLU A 84 18.47 -3.30 15.46
C GLU A 84 17.36 -3.71 14.49
N LYS A 85 17.28 -5.03 14.23
CA LYS A 85 16.22 -5.60 13.42
C LYS A 85 14.85 -5.27 14.03
N LEU A 86 13.98 -4.69 13.23
CA LEU A 86 12.62 -4.32 13.61
C LEU A 86 11.67 -5.49 13.41
N SER A 87 10.71 -5.61 14.32
CA SER A 87 9.63 -6.58 14.21
C SER A 87 8.56 -6.16 13.21
N SER A 88 8.38 -4.85 13.04
CA SER A 88 7.57 -4.23 11.99
C SER A 88 8.01 -2.78 11.73
N PRO A 89 7.62 -2.18 10.60
CA PRO A 89 7.86 -0.77 10.33
C PRO A 89 7.27 0.22 11.32
N THR A 90 6.20 -0.16 12.02
CA THR A 90 5.57 0.65 13.07
C THR A 90 6.16 0.37 14.45
N ASP A 91 7.24 -0.42 14.53
CA ASP A 91 7.98 -0.61 15.76
C ASP A 91 8.84 0.61 16.05
N TYR A 92 8.28 1.51 16.85
CA TYR A 92 8.93 2.76 17.25
C TYR A 92 9.78 2.64 18.50
N THR A 93 9.92 1.43 19.07
CA THR A 93 10.44 1.23 20.42
C THR A 93 11.71 0.39 20.48
N THR A 94 12.00 -0.37 19.43
CA THR A 94 13.18 -1.24 19.37
C THR A 94 14.47 -0.44 19.18
N GLY A 95 15.49 -0.80 19.95
CA GLY A 95 16.81 -0.21 19.93
C GLY A 95 16.82 1.32 19.99
N ASN A 96 17.71 1.92 19.20
CA ASN A 96 17.90 3.36 19.15
C ASN A 96 16.76 4.11 18.43
N ARG A 97 15.84 3.41 17.75
CA ARG A 97 14.65 4.03 17.15
C ARG A 97 13.68 4.58 18.19
N SER A 98 13.69 4.04 19.41
CA SER A 98 12.94 4.61 20.54
C SER A 98 13.33 6.06 20.83
N TYR A 99 14.63 6.35 20.83
CA TYR A 99 15.14 7.70 21.04
C TYR A 99 14.79 8.61 19.87
N ILE A 100 14.93 8.14 18.62
CA ILE A 100 14.53 8.90 17.42
C ILE A 100 13.04 9.25 17.48
N THR A 101 12.19 8.28 17.84
CA THR A 101 10.75 8.50 18.01
C THR A 101 10.45 9.51 19.10
N ASN A 102 11.12 9.43 20.25
CA ASN A 102 10.94 10.41 21.32
C ASN A 102 11.31 11.83 20.87
N ALA A 103 12.35 11.97 20.03
CA ALA A 103 12.67 13.25 19.40
C ALA A 103 11.53 13.70 18.46
N LEU A 104 11.09 12.85 17.53
CA LEU A 104 10.01 13.18 16.58
C LEU A 104 8.68 13.51 17.27
N CYS A 105 8.32 12.81 18.33
CA CYS A 105 7.11 13.12 19.10
C CYS A 105 7.20 14.42 19.89
N LEU A 106 8.41 14.92 20.12
CA LEU A 106 8.64 16.19 20.82
C LEU A 106 8.73 17.38 19.87
N ILE A 107 9.50 17.25 18.78
CA ILE A 107 9.89 18.35 17.89
C ILE A 107 9.56 18.12 16.40
N GLY A 108 9.04 16.95 16.05
CA GLY A 108 8.73 16.57 14.68
C GLY A 108 7.57 17.36 14.06
N ALA A 109 7.32 17.11 12.78
CA ALA A 109 6.18 17.67 12.07
C ALA A 109 4.85 17.28 12.74
N ASN A 110 3.85 18.16 12.62
CA ASN A 110 2.52 17.91 13.21
C ASN A 110 1.90 16.60 12.71
N SER A 111 2.21 16.17 11.48
CA SER A 111 1.82 14.86 10.94
C SER A 111 2.27 13.70 11.83
N PHE A 112 3.48 13.74 12.38
CA PHE A 112 3.94 12.76 13.36
C PHE A 112 3.29 12.95 14.72
N VAL A 113 3.34 14.18 15.24
CA VAL A 113 2.93 14.47 16.62
C VAL A 113 1.46 14.12 16.84
N THR A 114 0.57 14.36 15.87
CA THR A 114 -0.86 14.02 16.00
C THR A 114 -1.20 12.60 15.56
N SER A 115 -0.27 11.86 14.97
CA SER A 115 -0.51 10.47 14.56
C SER A 115 -0.59 9.53 15.76
N SER A 116 -1.03 8.30 15.51
CA SER A 116 -1.03 7.21 16.50
C SER A 116 0.37 6.89 17.06
N ARG A 117 1.44 7.29 16.36
CA ARG A 117 2.83 7.16 16.83
C ARG A 117 3.09 7.96 18.11
N CYS A 118 2.54 9.16 18.21
CA CYS A 118 2.86 10.11 19.27
C CYS A 118 1.64 10.52 20.12
N ASN A 119 0.43 10.50 19.57
CA ASN A 119 -0.83 10.89 20.22
C ASN A 119 -0.77 12.26 20.92
N GLY A 120 0.02 13.17 20.36
CA GLY A 120 0.22 14.53 20.84
C GLY A 120 -0.78 15.51 20.22
N SER A 121 -0.43 16.79 20.29
CA SER A 121 -1.23 17.88 19.75
C SER A 121 -0.38 18.77 18.86
N SER A 122 -0.99 19.30 17.80
CA SER A 122 -0.29 20.21 16.89
C SER A 122 0.27 21.42 17.63
N ARG A 123 1.44 21.87 17.20
CA ARG A 123 2.12 23.04 17.77
C ARG A 123 2.85 23.84 16.70
N THR A 124 3.20 25.07 17.06
CA THR A 124 4.18 25.86 16.32
C THR A 124 5.58 25.38 16.69
N ARG A 125 6.49 25.39 15.73
CA ARG A 125 7.89 24.98 15.89
C ARG A 125 8.81 26.18 15.72
N THR A 126 9.92 26.21 16.45
CA THR A 126 11.00 27.19 16.24
C THR A 126 11.96 26.70 15.15
N THR A 127 12.76 27.60 14.58
CA THR A 127 13.78 27.22 13.58
C THR A 127 14.74 26.15 14.11
N ASP A 128 15.19 26.27 15.35
CA ASP A 128 16.09 25.29 15.97
C ASP A 128 15.43 23.91 16.11
N GLU A 129 14.12 23.86 16.40
CA GLU A 129 13.36 22.61 16.44
C GLU A 129 13.22 21.97 15.05
N LEU A 130 13.10 22.77 13.99
CA LEU A 130 13.04 22.27 12.61
C LEU A 130 14.35 21.61 12.18
N GLU A 131 15.50 22.18 12.56
CA GLU A 131 16.80 21.59 12.26
C GLU A 131 16.95 20.22 12.90
N VAL A 132 16.59 20.10 14.19
CA VAL A 132 16.66 18.82 14.90
C VAL A 132 15.59 17.84 14.39
N SER A 133 14.41 18.31 14.00
CA SER A 133 13.36 17.52 13.35
C SER A 133 13.85 16.91 12.02
N MET A 134 14.52 17.72 11.20
CA MET A 134 15.14 17.27 9.95
C MET A 134 16.13 16.12 10.18
N PHE A 135 17.01 16.23 11.19
CA PHE A 135 17.94 15.15 11.53
C PHE A 135 17.23 13.91 12.08
N ALA A 136 16.17 14.10 12.88
CA ALA A 136 15.37 13.00 13.40
C ALA A 136 14.68 12.22 12.25
N ASN A 137 14.14 12.92 11.25
CA ASN A 137 13.54 12.32 10.06
C ASN A 137 14.56 11.52 9.23
N ILE A 138 15.76 12.05 9.03
CA ILE A 138 16.83 11.32 8.32
C ILE A 138 17.24 10.06 9.09
N ALA A 139 17.39 10.18 10.41
CA ALA A 139 17.75 9.04 11.26
C ALA A 139 16.66 7.96 11.24
N ASP A 140 15.39 8.34 11.31
CA ASP A 140 14.26 7.40 11.27
C ASP A 140 14.14 6.74 9.88
N PHE A 141 14.37 7.49 8.80
CA PHE A 141 14.44 6.94 7.44
C PHE A 141 15.51 5.84 7.35
N LEU A 142 16.72 6.10 7.85
CA LEU A 142 17.79 5.11 7.84
C LEU A 142 17.44 3.90 8.72
N TYR A 143 16.95 4.14 9.93
CA TYR A 143 16.57 3.06 10.84
C TYR A 143 15.48 2.18 10.25
N LEU A 144 14.48 2.77 9.61
CA LEU A 144 13.39 2.03 8.98
C LEU A 144 13.90 1.16 7.83
N ASN A 145 14.72 1.73 6.93
CA ASN A 145 15.24 0.98 5.79
C ASN A 145 16.13 -0.19 6.23
N TYR A 146 17.15 0.05 7.06
CA TYR A 146 18.05 -1.02 7.50
C TYR A 146 17.38 -1.95 8.50
N GLY A 147 16.65 -1.44 9.48
CA GLY A 147 16.00 -2.26 10.51
C GLY A 147 14.97 -3.24 9.95
N VAL A 148 14.37 -2.96 8.80
CA VAL A 148 13.41 -3.84 8.13
C VAL A 148 14.06 -4.70 7.04
N LEU A 149 14.93 -4.12 6.21
CA LEU A 149 15.45 -4.78 5.00
C LEU A 149 16.80 -5.51 5.20
N ASP A 150 17.67 -5.00 6.09
CA ASP A 150 19.00 -5.57 6.36
C ASP A 150 18.84 -6.77 7.32
N ASN A 151 18.56 -7.94 6.73
CA ASN A 151 18.14 -9.12 7.47
C ASN A 151 19.30 -9.79 8.20
N ASP A 152 20.52 -9.68 7.70
CA ASP A 152 21.74 -10.17 8.35
C ASP A 152 22.47 -9.10 9.18
N THR A 153 21.98 -7.86 9.16
CA THR A 153 22.45 -6.74 9.98
C THR A 153 23.91 -6.37 9.66
N ASP A 154 24.34 -6.61 8.41
CA ASP A 154 25.71 -6.38 7.97
C ASP A 154 25.96 -4.93 7.49
N GLY A 155 24.89 -4.14 7.34
CA GLY A 155 24.93 -2.76 6.85
C GLY A 155 24.77 -2.64 5.34
N THR A 156 24.40 -3.70 4.63
CA THR A 156 24.18 -3.75 3.18
C THR A 156 22.80 -4.33 2.87
N ILE A 157 21.98 -3.63 2.10
CA ILE A 157 20.72 -4.20 1.59
C ILE A 157 21.00 -4.80 0.21
N THR A 158 20.94 -6.12 0.11
CA THR A 158 21.16 -6.88 -1.11
C THR A 158 19.91 -6.93 -2.00
N SER A 159 20.10 -7.29 -3.28
CA SER A 159 18.99 -7.56 -4.20
C SER A 159 18.06 -8.66 -3.67
N GLU A 160 18.63 -9.69 -3.05
CA GLU A 160 17.92 -10.81 -2.46
C GLU A 160 17.04 -10.38 -1.28
N GLU A 161 17.56 -9.53 -0.39
CA GLU A 161 16.78 -8.97 0.72
C GLU A 161 15.66 -8.07 0.24
N SER A 162 15.93 -7.19 -0.73
CA SER A 162 14.90 -6.33 -1.33
C SER A 162 13.83 -7.12 -2.08
N ALA A 163 14.19 -8.21 -2.77
CA ALA A 163 13.24 -9.06 -3.50
C ALA A 163 12.43 -9.97 -2.56
N ALA A 164 13.02 -10.42 -1.45
CA ALA A 164 12.30 -11.16 -0.43
C ALA A 164 11.21 -10.28 0.22
N PHE A 165 11.48 -8.98 0.36
CA PHE A 165 10.55 -8.01 0.90
C PHE A 165 9.28 -7.86 0.04
N THR A 166 9.37 -7.67 -1.27
CA THR A 166 8.19 -7.42 -2.13
C THR A 166 7.54 -8.69 -2.71
N LYS A 167 7.82 -9.86 -2.15
CA LYS A 167 7.49 -11.13 -2.79
C LYS A 167 6.00 -11.47 -2.71
N LEU A 168 5.35 -11.57 -3.88
CA LEU A 168 4.02 -12.15 -4.06
C LEU A 168 4.08 -13.60 -4.51
N LYS A 169 3.04 -14.40 -4.17
CA LYS A 169 2.84 -15.70 -4.80
C LYS A 169 2.21 -15.50 -6.18
N THR A 170 3.05 -15.46 -7.21
CA THR A 170 2.62 -15.24 -8.60
C THR A 170 2.77 -16.49 -9.49
N GLU A 171 3.35 -17.56 -8.96
CA GLU A 171 3.50 -18.83 -9.69
C GLU A 171 2.13 -19.41 -10.05
N GLY A 172 1.93 -19.68 -11.35
CA GLY A 172 0.67 -20.23 -11.84
C GLY A 172 -0.46 -19.22 -11.99
N ILE A 173 -0.19 -17.92 -11.86
CA ILE A 173 -1.15 -16.83 -12.12
C ILE A 173 -0.88 -16.22 -13.49
N SER A 174 -1.92 -15.96 -14.27
CA SER A 174 -1.78 -15.24 -15.54
C SER A 174 -3.10 -14.65 -16.02
N VAL A 175 -3.02 -13.69 -16.94
CA VAL A 175 -4.16 -13.08 -17.66
C VAL A 175 -4.91 -14.04 -18.62
N ALA A 176 -4.51 -15.33 -18.65
CA ALA A 176 -5.23 -16.39 -19.33
C ALA A 176 -6.11 -17.20 -18.33
N GLY A 177 -6.52 -16.58 -17.22
CA GLY A 177 -7.36 -17.19 -16.19
C GLY A 177 -6.65 -18.14 -15.22
N LEU A 178 -5.36 -18.42 -15.42
CA LEU A 178 -4.60 -19.28 -14.50
C LEU A 178 -4.56 -18.66 -13.10
N GLY A 179 -4.71 -19.50 -12.08
CA GLY A 179 -4.84 -19.11 -10.68
C GLY A 179 -6.28 -18.88 -10.21
N THR A 180 -7.26 -18.94 -11.12
CA THR A 180 -8.68 -18.86 -10.80
C THR A 180 -9.45 -20.08 -11.32
N GLY A 181 -10.51 -20.45 -10.63
CA GLY A 181 -11.52 -21.42 -11.09
C GLY A 181 -12.68 -20.74 -11.81
N LEU A 182 -12.40 -19.69 -12.59
CA LEU A 182 -13.42 -18.86 -13.21
C LEU A 182 -14.06 -19.56 -14.41
N SER A 183 -15.39 -19.62 -14.48
CA SER A 183 -16.10 -20.26 -15.59
C SER A 183 -17.48 -19.67 -15.81
N ALA A 184 -18.00 -19.74 -17.04
CA ALA A 184 -19.33 -19.24 -17.35
C ALA A 184 -20.42 -20.00 -16.57
N TYR A 185 -21.34 -19.27 -15.93
CA TYR A 185 -22.51 -19.87 -15.27
C TYR A 185 -23.65 -20.16 -16.26
N ASN A 186 -23.47 -19.83 -17.54
CA ASN A 186 -24.48 -20.07 -18.57
C ASN A 186 -25.82 -19.37 -18.27
N ARG A 187 -25.73 -18.20 -17.63
CA ARG A 187 -26.85 -17.35 -17.22
C ARG A 187 -26.49 -15.89 -17.43
N TYR A 188 -27.52 -15.05 -17.58
CA TYR A 188 -27.41 -13.60 -17.64
C TYR A 188 -28.22 -12.97 -16.53
N GLU A 189 -27.68 -11.92 -15.92
CA GLU A 189 -28.51 -10.90 -15.32
C GLU A 189 -29.02 -9.97 -16.45
N VAL A 190 -30.33 -9.74 -16.48
CA VAL A 190 -30.97 -8.80 -17.41
C VAL A 190 -31.42 -7.58 -16.64
N VAL A 191 -30.92 -6.41 -17.04
CA VAL A 191 -31.29 -5.12 -16.44
C VAL A 191 -32.27 -4.41 -17.37
N ALA A 192 -33.44 -4.06 -16.83
CA ALA A 192 -34.47 -3.30 -17.52
C ALA A 192 -34.96 -2.15 -16.63
N GLY A 193 -34.30 -0.99 -16.74
CA GLY A 193 -34.54 0.13 -15.83
C GLY A 193 -34.11 -0.21 -14.40
N SER A 194 -35.04 -0.17 -13.45
CA SER A 194 -34.79 -0.54 -12.04
C SER A 194 -35.02 -2.01 -11.71
N SER A 195 -35.49 -2.78 -12.69
CA SER A 195 -35.81 -4.21 -12.54
C SER A 195 -34.65 -5.06 -13.03
N ASN A 196 -34.35 -6.11 -12.26
CA ASN A 196 -33.30 -7.07 -12.57
C ASN A 196 -33.95 -8.45 -12.66
N TYR A 197 -33.42 -9.29 -13.55
CA TYR A 197 -33.91 -10.64 -13.77
C TYR A 197 -32.72 -11.57 -13.95
N ILE A 198 -32.90 -12.85 -13.64
CA ILE A 198 -31.95 -13.91 -13.97
C ILE A 198 -32.53 -14.68 -15.15
N ALA A 199 -31.76 -14.83 -16.21
CA ALA A 199 -32.17 -15.45 -17.45
C ALA A 199 -31.20 -16.55 -17.88
N ASN A 200 -31.72 -17.51 -18.64
CA ASN A 200 -30.88 -18.43 -19.39
C ASN A 200 -30.24 -17.75 -20.61
N GLN A 201 -29.34 -18.46 -21.29
CA GLN A 201 -28.48 -17.90 -22.34
C GLN A 201 -29.22 -17.28 -23.53
N ASP A 202 -30.42 -17.77 -23.86
CA ASP A 202 -31.24 -17.30 -24.98
C ASP A 202 -32.42 -16.42 -24.55
N LEU A 203 -32.46 -16.02 -23.27
CA LEU A 203 -33.52 -15.22 -22.64
C LEU A 203 -34.94 -15.83 -22.71
N SER A 204 -35.07 -17.11 -23.13
CA SER A 204 -36.36 -17.79 -23.22
C SER A 204 -36.98 -18.12 -21.87
N LYS A 205 -36.13 -18.19 -20.83
CA LYS A 205 -36.49 -18.48 -19.45
C LYS A 205 -35.89 -17.44 -18.52
N CYS A 206 -36.75 -16.85 -17.69
CA CYS A 206 -36.45 -15.65 -16.92
C CYS A 206 -37.19 -15.69 -15.57
N VAL A 207 -36.48 -15.37 -14.49
CA VAL A 207 -37.05 -15.18 -13.15
C VAL A 207 -36.72 -13.77 -12.65
N ALA A 208 -37.65 -13.16 -11.92
CA ALA A 208 -37.40 -11.85 -11.31
C ALA A 208 -36.37 -11.99 -10.19
N TYR A 209 -35.41 -11.07 -10.13
CA TYR A 209 -34.44 -11.03 -9.04
C TYR A 209 -35.14 -10.75 -7.71
N ASP A 210 -34.90 -11.61 -6.72
CA ASP A 210 -35.49 -11.55 -5.38
C ASP A 210 -34.45 -11.40 -4.25
N GLY A 211 -33.18 -11.16 -4.61
CA GLY A 211 -32.06 -11.11 -3.68
C GLY A 211 -31.00 -12.17 -3.92
N ASN A 212 -31.20 -13.07 -4.89
CA ASN A 212 -30.28 -14.15 -5.21
C ASN A 212 -29.98 -14.23 -6.73
N TYR A 213 -28.73 -14.07 -7.15
CA TYR A 213 -28.33 -14.25 -8.56
C TYR A 213 -27.97 -15.70 -8.90
N THR A 214 -27.98 -16.61 -7.92
CA THR A 214 -27.74 -18.05 -8.12
C THR A 214 -29.00 -18.83 -8.48
N ASP A 215 -30.15 -18.16 -8.54
CA ASP A 215 -31.44 -18.77 -8.91
C ASP A 215 -31.42 -19.40 -10.30
N ASP A 216 -32.06 -20.57 -10.42
CA ASP A 216 -32.19 -21.27 -11.69
C ASP A 216 -33.38 -20.74 -12.50
N PRO A 217 -33.13 -20.07 -13.65
CA PRO A 217 -34.21 -19.53 -14.46
C PRO A 217 -35.04 -20.61 -15.16
N SER A 218 -34.66 -21.89 -15.13
CA SER A 218 -35.35 -22.98 -15.86
C SER A 218 -36.87 -23.06 -15.59
N SER A 219 -37.30 -22.70 -14.39
CA SER A 219 -38.71 -22.65 -13.97
C SER A 219 -39.45 -21.35 -14.34
N GLY A 220 -38.72 -20.37 -14.87
CA GLY A 220 -39.21 -19.05 -15.21
C GLY A 220 -40.06 -18.95 -16.48
N ASP A 221 -40.43 -17.72 -16.81
CA ASP A 221 -41.28 -17.35 -17.94
C ASP A 221 -40.49 -16.62 -19.05
N SER A 222 -41.21 -16.12 -20.07
CA SER A 222 -40.63 -15.44 -21.23
C SER A 222 -40.56 -13.91 -21.08
N THR A 223 -40.54 -13.38 -19.85
CA THR A 223 -40.51 -11.94 -19.59
C THR A 223 -39.27 -11.29 -20.21
N CYS A 224 -38.09 -11.87 -20.05
CA CYS A 224 -36.84 -11.34 -20.61
C CYS A 224 -36.88 -11.26 -22.15
N ALA A 225 -37.39 -12.29 -22.84
CA ALA A 225 -37.58 -12.25 -24.30
C ALA A 225 -38.55 -11.13 -24.73
N THR A 226 -39.60 -10.87 -23.94
CA THR A 226 -40.55 -9.77 -24.21
C THR A 226 -39.87 -8.41 -24.05
N LEU A 227 -39.06 -8.24 -22.99
CA LEU A 227 -38.28 -7.03 -22.74
C LEU A 227 -37.23 -6.78 -23.83
N GLN A 228 -36.62 -7.84 -24.35
CA GLN A 228 -35.70 -7.75 -25.49
C GLN A 228 -36.44 -7.25 -26.73
N ALA A 229 -37.58 -7.86 -27.06
CA ALA A 229 -38.38 -7.49 -28.24
C ALA A 229 -38.93 -6.05 -28.16
N SER A 230 -39.21 -5.54 -26.95
CA SER A 230 -39.64 -4.16 -26.73
C SER A 230 -38.48 -3.16 -26.65
N GLY A 231 -37.22 -3.61 -26.72
CA GLY A 231 -36.04 -2.76 -26.57
C GLY A 231 -35.91 -2.14 -25.17
N SER A 232 -36.45 -2.79 -24.15
CA SER A 232 -36.47 -2.29 -22.76
C SER A 232 -35.28 -2.75 -21.92
N ILE A 233 -34.48 -3.69 -22.43
CA ILE A 233 -33.23 -4.12 -21.80
C ILE A 233 -32.19 -3.02 -21.97
N THR A 234 -31.64 -2.55 -20.85
CA THR A 234 -30.60 -1.53 -20.81
C THR A 234 -29.20 -2.13 -20.76
N GLU A 235 -29.06 -3.32 -20.17
CA GLU A 235 -27.79 -4.06 -20.09
C GLU A 235 -28.09 -5.55 -19.89
N ILE A 236 -27.24 -6.41 -20.45
CA ILE A 236 -27.13 -7.81 -20.02
C ILE A 236 -25.75 -8.03 -19.42
N ARG A 237 -25.68 -8.80 -18.33
CA ARG A 237 -24.45 -9.07 -17.60
C ARG A 237 -24.26 -10.58 -17.49
N PRO A 238 -23.25 -11.17 -18.15
CA PRO A 238 -22.96 -12.58 -17.98
C PRO A 238 -22.63 -12.88 -16.52
N ILE A 239 -23.12 -14.01 -16.03
CA ILE A 239 -22.79 -14.48 -14.68
C ILE A 239 -21.67 -15.52 -14.81
N TYR A 240 -20.58 -15.32 -14.08
CA TYR A 240 -19.46 -16.25 -13.96
C TYR A 240 -19.41 -16.85 -12.54
N LYS A 241 -18.98 -18.10 -12.48
CA LYS A 241 -18.75 -18.87 -11.27
C LYS A 241 -17.27 -18.78 -10.93
N LEU A 242 -16.94 -18.42 -9.69
CA LEU A 242 -15.59 -18.51 -9.17
C LEU A 242 -15.51 -19.75 -8.27
N ASP A 243 -14.93 -20.83 -8.81
CA ASP A 243 -14.83 -22.13 -8.13
C ASP A 243 -13.58 -22.26 -7.24
N SER A 244 -12.56 -21.41 -7.48
CA SER A 244 -11.33 -21.36 -6.68
C SER A 244 -10.54 -20.09 -7.00
N MET A 245 -9.62 -19.72 -6.11
CA MET A 245 -8.73 -18.58 -6.25
C MET A 245 -7.43 -18.88 -5.50
N GLU A 246 -6.28 -18.65 -6.13
CA GLU A 246 -4.99 -18.80 -5.48
C GLU A 246 -4.77 -17.68 -4.47
N ASP A 247 -4.27 -18.00 -3.27
CA ASP A 247 -3.91 -16.98 -2.29
C ASP A 247 -2.54 -16.38 -2.62
N ILE A 248 -2.59 -15.17 -3.16
CA ILE A 248 -1.41 -14.37 -3.54
C ILE A 248 -0.59 -13.86 -2.35
N THR A 249 -1.18 -13.84 -1.16
CA THR A 249 -0.61 -13.16 0.02
C THR A 249 0.39 -13.99 0.81
N ALA A 250 0.57 -15.26 0.45
CA ALA A 250 1.48 -16.19 1.13
C ALA A 250 1.36 -16.14 2.68
N ASP A 251 0.12 -16.08 3.20
CA ASP A 251 -0.23 -15.97 4.62
C ASP A 251 -0.01 -14.58 5.30
N GLY A 252 0.11 -13.48 4.54
CA GLY A 252 -0.19 -12.12 5.03
C GLY A 252 0.99 -11.22 5.44
N ASP A 253 2.24 -11.58 5.12
CA ASP A 253 3.44 -10.78 5.47
C ASP A 253 3.53 -9.43 4.71
N LEU A 254 2.62 -9.18 3.77
CA LEU A 254 2.62 -7.99 2.93
C LEU A 254 2.08 -6.72 3.60
N LEU A 255 1.37 -6.85 4.73
CA LEU A 255 0.94 -5.70 5.54
C LEU A 255 2.13 -4.93 6.14
N THR A 256 3.22 -5.65 6.45
CA THR A 256 4.50 -5.08 6.85
C THR A 256 4.96 -4.08 5.80
N LEU A 257 4.90 -4.43 4.53
CA LEU A 257 5.34 -3.58 3.42
C LEU A 257 4.54 -2.29 3.29
N VAL A 258 3.20 -2.39 3.36
CA VAL A 258 2.29 -1.23 3.31
C VAL A 258 2.62 -0.27 4.45
N SER A 259 2.87 -0.82 5.65
CA SER A 259 3.26 0.01 6.78
C SER A 259 4.64 0.65 6.61
N MET A 260 5.63 -0.04 6.00
CA MET A 260 6.95 0.56 5.72
C MET A 260 6.83 1.74 4.79
N VAL A 261 6.09 1.55 3.72
CA VAL A 261 5.94 2.55 2.68
C VAL A 261 5.13 3.76 3.17
N SER A 262 4.07 3.53 3.95
CA SER A 262 3.34 4.59 4.64
C SER A 262 4.25 5.40 5.57
N GLU A 263 5.09 4.72 6.35
CA GLU A 263 6.09 5.38 7.21
C GLU A 263 7.11 6.19 6.41
N LEU A 264 7.65 5.64 5.31
CA LEU A 264 8.58 6.36 4.42
C LEU A 264 7.93 7.61 3.82
N THR A 265 6.66 7.52 3.45
CA THR A 265 5.87 8.63 2.91
C THR A 265 5.63 9.71 3.97
N MET A 266 5.35 9.32 5.21
CA MET A 266 5.21 10.26 6.32
C MET A 266 6.53 10.98 6.63
N ILE A 267 7.64 10.23 6.71
CA ILE A 267 9.00 10.77 6.94
C ILE A 267 9.40 11.72 5.82
N SER A 268 9.16 11.32 4.58
CA SER A 268 9.33 12.15 3.39
C SER A 268 8.62 13.49 3.48
N THR A 269 7.31 13.45 3.74
CA THR A 269 6.45 14.63 3.70
C THR A 269 6.89 15.60 4.78
N ALA A 270 7.19 15.09 5.98
CA ALA A 270 7.74 15.87 7.07
C ALA A 270 9.10 16.48 6.72
N LEU A 271 9.99 15.70 6.11
CA LEU A 271 11.32 16.17 5.72
C LEU A 271 11.25 17.24 4.61
N SER A 272 10.35 17.09 3.64
CA SER A 272 10.07 18.12 2.63
C SER A 272 9.51 19.40 3.27
N SER A 273 8.59 19.26 4.23
CA SER A 273 8.05 20.41 4.98
C SER A 273 9.14 21.13 5.77
N ASP A 274 10.01 20.38 6.46
CA ASP A 274 11.12 20.96 7.22
C ASP A 274 12.13 21.66 6.30
N PHE A 275 12.43 21.09 5.12
CA PHE A 275 13.26 21.75 4.12
C PHE A 275 12.67 23.07 3.64
N GLU A 276 11.37 23.11 3.35
CA GLU A 276 10.70 24.34 2.92
C GLU A 276 10.72 25.41 4.00
N GLU A 277 10.44 25.05 5.24
CA GLU A 277 10.40 25.96 6.37
C GLU A 277 11.80 26.50 6.74
N LEU A 278 12.85 25.68 6.51
CA LEU A 278 14.26 26.09 6.62
C LEU A 278 14.80 26.84 5.39
N GLY A 279 14.00 27.01 4.33
CA GLY A 279 14.42 27.68 3.10
C GLY A 279 15.41 26.87 2.25
N ILE A 280 15.45 25.56 2.41
CA ILE A 280 16.28 24.63 1.63
C ILE A 280 15.60 24.38 0.28
N SER A 281 16.27 24.86 -0.78
CA SER A 281 15.78 24.75 -2.16
C SER A 281 15.50 23.31 -2.59
N SER A 282 14.51 23.11 -3.46
CA SER A 282 14.29 21.85 -4.18
C SER A 282 15.46 21.46 -5.10
N ASP A 283 16.35 22.40 -5.42
CA ASP A 283 17.60 22.10 -6.12
C ASP A 283 18.69 21.49 -5.22
N ASN A 284 18.47 21.50 -3.90
CA ASN A 284 19.38 20.87 -2.96
C ASN A 284 19.48 19.37 -3.25
N SER A 285 20.71 18.86 -3.32
CA SER A 285 20.99 17.46 -3.66
C SER A 285 20.34 16.46 -2.72
N ILE A 286 20.17 16.82 -1.44
CA ILE A 286 19.53 15.97 -0.42
C ILE A 286 18.04 15.87 -0.72
N ARG A 287 17.40 17.02 -0.95
CA ARG A 287 15.97 17.07 -1.27
C ARG A 287 15.67 16.31 -2.55
N LYS A 288 16.49 16.47 -3.60
CA LYS A 288 16.37 15.69 -4.85
C LYS A 288 16.50 14.20 -4.62
N SER A 289 17.54 13.73 -3.93
CA SER A 289 17.73 12.30 -3.71
C SER A 289 16.66 11.67 -2.83
N LEU A 290 16.09 12.42 -1.88
CA LEU A 290 14.96 11.94 -1.11
C LEU A 290 13.71 11.85 -1.99
N THR A 291 13.35 12.91 -2.72
CA THR A 291 12.22 12.91 -3.65
C THR A 291 12.32 11.77 -4.67
N GLU A 292 13.49 11.57 -5.29
CA GLU A 292 13.75 10.46 -6.21
C GLU A 292 13.54 9.08 -5.56
N ALA A 293 13.90 8.92 -4.28
CA ALA A 293 13.70 7.65 -3.56
C ALA A 293 12.22 7.39 -3.24
N LEU A 294 11.42 8.44 -3.11
CA LEU A 294 9.99 8.37 -2.78
C LEU A 294 9.13 8.22 -4.01
N ASP A 295 9.51 8.85 -5.12
CA ASP A 295 8.87 8.68 -6.42
C ASP A 295 8.95 7.22 -6.92
N LYS A 296 9.94 6.45 -6.44
CA LYS A 296 10.02 4.99 -6.68
C LYS A 296 8.94 4.21 -5.93
N ILE A 297 8.44 4.75 -4.84
CA ILE A 297 7.47 4.11 -3.95
C ILE A 297 6.05 4.57 -4.32
N ASP A 298 5.85 5.87 -4.48
CA ASP A 298 4.64 6.49 -5.03
C ASP A 298 4.74 6.53 -6.57
N ASN A 299 4.75 5.33 -7.16
CA ASN A 299 5.03 5.12 -8.58
C ASN A 299 3.76 5.03 -9.46
N GLY A 300 2.55 5.18 -8.90
CA GLY A 300 1.30 5.04 -9.65
C GLY A 300 1.02 3.63 -10.17
N ALA A 301 1.61 2.61 -9.54
CA ALA A 301 1.57 1.21 -9.97
C ALA A 301 2.16 1.04 -11.39
N LYS A 302 3.15 1.89 -11.72
CA LYS A 302 3.85 1.90 -13.01
C LYS A 302 5.30 1.46 -12.88
N ASP A 303 5.72 0.67 -13.86
CA ASP A 303 7.08 0.30 -14.16
C ASP A 303 7.86 1.50 -14.75
N ASN A 304 9.13 1.62 -14.38
CA ASN A 304 10.09 2.53 -14.98
C ASN A 304 11.21 1.79 -15.74
N ASN A 305 11.22 0.45 -15.76
CA ASN A 305 12.23 -0.38 -16.41
C ASN A 305 11.71 -1.79 -16.80
N PRO A 306 11.54 -2.10 -18.12
CA PRO A 306 12.22 -1.47 -19.25
C PRO A 306 11.42 -0.40 -20.00
N THR A 307 10.11 -0.27 -19.75
CA THR A 307 9.26 0.72 -20.44
C THR A 307 8.60 1.63 -19.42
N ALA A 308 8.99 2.90 -19.42
CA ALA A 308 8.42 3.89 -18.53
C ALA A 308 6.89 4.00 -18.68
N ASP A 309 6.21 4.15 -17.54
CA ASP A 309 4.78 4.39 -17.40
C ASP A 309 3.87 3.22 -17.86
N GLN A 310 4.40 2.00 -17.98
CA GLN A 310 3.58 0.78 -18.14
C GLN A 310 3.15 0.24 -16.78
N THR A 311 2.01 -0.44 -16.67
CA THR A 311 1.68 -1.17 -15.42
C THR A 311 2.71 -2.28 -15.22
N CYS A 312 3.31 -2.36 -14.03
CA CYS A 312 4.30 -3.38 -13.71
C CYS A 312 3.72 -4.80 -13.66
N LEU A 313 4.58 -5.80 -13.87
CA LEU A 313 4.16 -7.19 -13.99
C LEU A 313 3.52 -7.70 -12.70
N ALA A 314 4.06 -7.33 -11.53
CA ALA A 314 3.47 -7.71 -10.25
C ALA A 314 2.02 -7.24 -10.12
N VAL A 315 1.72 -6.01 -10.56
CA VAL A 315 0.36 -5.44 -10.55
C VAL A 315 -0.54 -6.14 -11.55
N ILE A 316 -0.04 -6.43 -12.76
CA ILE A 316 -0.82 -7.18 -13.77
C ILE A 316 -1.27 -8.54 -13.20
N LEU A 317 -0.37 -9.25 -12.51
CA LEU A 317 -0.68 -10.56 -11.93
C LEU A 317 -1.58 -10.44 -10.69
N PHE A 318 -1.39 -9.41 -9.87
CA PHE A 318 -2.26 -9.08 -8.75
C PHE A 318 -3.69 -8.77 -9.20
N ASP A 319 -3.84 -7.98 -10.28
CA ASP A 319 -5.12 -7.53 -10.81
C ASP A 319 -6.00 -8.68 -11.30
N VAL A 320 -5.42 -9.81 -11.75
CA VAL A 320 -6.15 -11.05 -12.06
C VAL A 320 -7.05 -11.45 -10.89
N MET A 321 -6.53 -11.34 -9.68
CA MET A 321 -7.18 -11.74 -8.43
C MET A 321 -8.00 -10.60 -7.83
N PHE A 322 -7.40 -9.42 -7.76
CA PHE A 322 -7.98 -8.27 -7.09
C PHE A 322 -9.27 -7.76 -7.76
N LEU A 323 -9.29 -7.67 -9.10
CA LEU A 323 -10.44 -7.15 -9.83
C LEU A 323 -11.69 -8.03 -9.68
N LEU A 324 -11.51 -9.33 -9.46
CA LEU A 324 -12.62 -10.25 -9.18
C LEU A 324 -13.27 -9.99 -7.83
N VAL A 325 -12.53 -9.43 -6.87
CA VAL A 325 -12.97 -9.31 -5.47
C VAL A 325 -13.13 -7.87 -4.99
N GLN A 326 -12.76 -6.88 -5.82
CA GLN A 326 -12.83 -5.46 -5.49
C GLN A 326 -14.23 -5.07 -4.99
N ASN A 327 -15.27 -5.55 -5.68
CA ASN A 327 -16.67 -5.27 -5.36
C ASN A 327 -17.41 -6.47 -4.76
N ALA A 328 -16.69 -7.44 -4.17
CA ALA A 328 -17.30 -8.64 -3.60
C ALA A 328 -18.23 -8.31 -2.43
N SER A 329 -19.45 -8.82 -2.49
CA SER A 329 -20.49 -8.69 -1.48
C SER A 329 -20.29 -9.66 -0.32
N ASP A 330 -20.53 -9.18 0.90
CA ASP A 330 -20.49 -9.95 2.15
C ASP A 330 -21.90 -10.26 2.68
N ASN A 331 -21.99 -10.91 3.85
CA ASN A 331 -23.27 -11.22 4.47
C ASN A 331 -24.03 -9.99 4.99
N SER A 332 -23.40 -8.81 5.03
CA SER A 332 -24.04 -7.56 5.43
C SER A 332 -24.68 -6.83 4.24
N THR A 333 -24.32 -7.21 3.01
CA THR A 333 -24.82 -6.61 1.78
C THR A 333 -26.32 -6.88 1.62
N THR A 334 -27.13 -5.83 1.50
CA THR A 334 -28.57 -5.97 1.27
C THR A 334 -28.90 -6.37 -0.18
N SER A 335 -30.10 -6.90 -0.40
CA SER A 335 -30.57 -7.27 -1.75
C SER A 335 -30.58 -6.09 -2.74
N THR A 336 -30.70 -4.85 -2.24
CA THR A 336 -30.63 -3.64 -3.09
C THR A 336 -29.19 -3.29 -3.43
N GLU A 337 -28.28 -3.34 -2.46
CA GLU A 337 -26.85 -3.06 -2.66
C GLU A 337 -26.17 -4.12 -3.53
N LEU A 338 -26.61 -5.37 -3.46
CA LEU A 338 -26.10 -6.48 -4.27
C LEU A 338 -26.30 -6.26 -5.78
N LYS A 339 -27.24 -5.40 -6.21
CA LYS A 339 -27.38 -5.00 -7.61
C LYS A 339 -26.14 -4.30 -8.17
N SER A 340 -25.39 -3.61 -7.31
CA SER A 340 -24.09 -2.99 -7.61
C SER A 340 -22.89 -3.81 -7.11
N GLY A 341 -23.12 -4.81 -6.25
CA GLY A 341 -22.08 -5.72 -5.75
C GLY A 341 -21.77 -6.85 -6.73
N ASN A 342 -20.64 -7.53 -6.51
CA ASN A 342 -20.11 -8.63 -7.31
C ASN A 342 -19.94 -8.32 -8.81
N LEU A 343 -19.79 -7.04 -9.17
CA LEU A 343 -19.62 -6.62 -10.56
C LEU A 343 -18.15 -6.36 -10.87
N ILE A 344 -17.74 -6.85 -12.04
CA ILE A 344 -16.48 -6.53 -12.71
C ILE A 344 -16.79 -5.98 -14.11
N SER A 345 -16.01 -5.03 -14.61
CA SER A 345 -16.20 -4.56 -15.99
C SER A 345 -15.80 -5.66 -16.98
N THR A 346 -16.51 -5.77 -18.11
CA THR A 346 -16.16 -6.78 -19.12
C THR A 346 -14.82 -6.51 -19.78
N SER A 347 -14.37 -5.24 -19.81
CA SER A 347 -13.03 -4.89 -20.26
C SER A 347 -11.99 -5.52 -19.32
N ASP A 348 -12.07 -5.23 -18.03
CA ASP A 348 -11.13 -5.72 -17.03
C ASP A 348 -11.13 -7.25 -16.97
N LEU A 349 -12.32 -7.85 -17.01
CA LEU A 349 -12.47 -9.30 -17.03
C LEU A 349 -11.70 -9.94 -18.21
N LEU A 350 -11.80 -9.38 -19.42
CA LEU A 350 -11.19 -9.97 -20.61
C LEU A 350 -9.74 -9.54 -20.85
N THR A 351 -9.30 -8.39 -20.31
CA THR A 351 -7.94 -7.88 -20.55
C THR A 351 -6.99 -8.13 -19.40
N ALA A 352 -7.49 -8.14 -18.16
CA ALA A 352 -6.69 -8.23 -16.95
C ALA A 352 -6.88 -9.56 -16.20
N VAL A 353 -8.05 -10.20 -16.29
CA VAL A 353 -8.33 -11.43 -15.54
C VAL A 353 -8.18 -12.69 -16.41
N ASP A 354 -9.02 -12.84 -17.43
CA ASP A 354 -9.05 -14.03 -18.28
C ASP A 354 -9.49 -13.70 -19.70
N ASN A 355 -8.51 -13.60 -20.60
CA ASN A 355 -8.71 -13.33 -22.02
C ASN A 355 -9.28 -14.52 -22.82
N THR A 356 -9.47 -15.68 -22.18
CA THR A 356 -10.03 -16.87 -22.81
C THR A 356 -11.54 -16.97 -22.63
N LEU A 357 -12.12 -16.16 -21.74
CA LEU A 357 -13.56 -16.12 -21.53
C LEU A 357 -14.29 -15.56 -22.74
N SER A 358 -15.50 -16.08 -22.94
CA SER A 358 -16.45 -15.52 -23.89
C SER A 358 -17.62 -14.90 -23.15
N LEU A 359 -18.01 -13.69 -23.57
CA LEU A 359 -19.24 -13.02 -23.09
C LEU A 359 -20.50 -13.71 -23.64
N TYR A 360 -20.36 -14.44 -24.75
CA TYR A 360 -21.43 -15.19 -25.40
C TYR A 360 -21.08 -16.68 -25.46
N PRO A 361 -22.00 -17.56 -25.07
CA PRO A 361 -21.74 -19.01 -25.08
C PRO A 361 -21.68 -19.61 -26.49
N SER A 362 -22.17 -18.89 -27.51
CA SER A 362 -22.04 -19.28 -28.93
C SER A 362 -22.28 -18.09 -29.86
N ASP A 363 -21.80 -18.20 -31.10
CA ASP A 363 -22.03 -17.23 -32.19
C ASP A 363 -23.52 -16.95 -32.44
N ALA A 364 -24.39 -17.94 -32.21
CA ALA A 364 -25.83 -17.78 -32.37
C ALA A 364 -26.43 -16.85 -31.31
N ILE A 365 -25.93 -16.94 -30.07
CA ILE A 365 -26.33 -16.05 -28.98
C ILE A 365 -25.72 -14.65 -29.17
N GLU A 366 -24.48 -14.56 -29.64
CA GLU A 366 -23.87 -13.28 -30.02
C GLU A 366 -24.68 -12.60 -31.13
N ALA A 367 -25.11 -13.33 -32.17
CA ALA A 367 -25.94 -12.76 -33.23
C ALA A 367 -27.31 -12.26 -32.71
N ALA A 368 -27.86 -12.91 -31.69
CA ALA A 368 -29.16 -12.55 -31.12
C ALA A 368 -29.08 -11.41 -30.08
N LEU A 369 -28.01 -11.36 -29.29
CA LEU A 369 -27.87 -10.47 -28.13
C LEU A 369 -26.76 -9.41 -28.31
N GLY A 370 -25.95 -9.50 -29.36
CA GLY A 370 -24.76 -8.67 -29.60
C GLY A 370 -25.00 -7.18 -29.73
N SER A 371 -26.25 -6.76 -29.97
CA SER A 371 -26.64 -5.34 -29.98
C SER A 371 -26.95 -4.78 -28.59
N LEU A 372 -27.06 -5.63 -27.55
CA LEU A 372 -27.33 -5.21 -26.18
C LEU A 372 -26.03 -4.80 -25.48
N PRO A 373 -26.04 -3.74 -24.64
CA PRO A 373 -24.87 -3.37 -23.86
C PRO A 373 -24.44 -4.49 -22.90
N ILE A 374 -23.14 -4.78 -22.88
CA ILE A 374 -22.48 -5.68 -21.93
C ILE A 374 -21.25 -4.99 -21.34
N GLN A 375 -21.47 -4.13 -20.35
CA GLN A 375 -20.40 -3.33 -19.73
C GLN A 375 -19.83 -4.02 -18.49
N SER A 376 -20.63 -4.87 -17.85
CA SER A 376 -20.24 -5.58 -16.64
C SER A 376 -20.60 -7.06 -16.70
N ALA A 377 -19.89 -7.84 -15.91
CA ALA A 377 -20.18 -9.23 -15.62
C ALA A 377 -20.34 -9.40 -14.11
N ARG A 378 -21.11 -10.42 -13.70
CA ARG A 378 -21.38 -10.73 -12.30
C ARG A 378 -20.63 -11.97 -11.86
N ILE A 379 -20.06 -11.95 -10.66
CA ILE A 379 -19.39 -13.10 -10.06
C ILE A 379 -20.28 -13.71 -8.98
N VAL A 380 -20.32 -15.03 -8.92
CA VAL A 380 -20.86 -15.80 -7.79
C VAL A 380 -19.81 -16.78 -7.29
N TYR A 381 -19.82 -17.08 -6.00
CA TYR A 381 -18.75 -17.82 -5.33
C TYR A 381 -19.20 -19.24 -5.03
N ALA A 382 -18.34 -20.22 -5.25
CA ALA A 382 -18.62 -21.60 -4.86
C ALA A 382 -18.74 -21.72 -3.33
N THR A 383 -19.62 -22.61 -2.85
CA THR A 383 -19.82 -22.88 -1.42
C THR A 383 -19.24 -24.23 -0.98
N ASP A 384 -18.68 -24.99 -1.92
CA ASP A 384 -18.19 -26.35 -1.71
C ASP A 384 -17.06 -26.69 -2.69
N SER A 385 -16.22 -27.67 -2.33
CA SER A 385 -15.13 -28.15 -3.18
C SER A 385 -15.16 -29.68 -3.28
N PRO A 386 -15.37 -30.26 -4.48
CA PRO A 386 -15.61 -29.60 -5.77
C PRO A 386 -16.94 -28.85 -5.81
N ALA A 387 -17.00 -27.73 -6.54
CA ALA A 387 -18.15 -26.84 -6.57
C ALA A 387 -19.41 -27.50 -7.18
N THR A 388 -20.48 -27.50 -6.40
CA THR A 388 -21.83 -27.90 -6.86
C THR A 388 -22.88 -26.84 -6.58
N THR A 389 -22.59 -25.92 -5.66
CA THR A 389 -23.49 -24.86 -5.18
C THR A 389 -22.76 -23.53 -5.10
N TYR A 390 -23.52 -22.43 -5.21
CA TYR A 390 -22.98 -21.08 -5.31
C TYR A 390 -23.73 -20.11 -4.41
N THR A 391 -23.09 -18.99 -4.10
CA THR A 391 -23.62 -17.91 -3.27
C THR A 391 -23.22 -16.54 -3.83
N ASP A 392 -24.00 -15.52 -3.50
CA ASP A 392 -23.68 -14.11 -3.76
C ASP A 392 -22.75 -13.50 -2.70
N SER A 393 -22.55 -14.17 -1.56
CA SER A 393 -21.71 -13.66 -0.47
C SER A 393 -20.40 -14.42 -0.39
N TYR A 394 -19.25 -13.74 -0.53
CA TYR A 394 -17.96 -14.42 -0.42
C TYR A 394 -17.71 -14.99 0.99
N GLU A 395 -18.33 -14.42 2.03
CA GLU A 395 -18.24 -14.94 3.40
C GLU A 395 -18.93 -16.30 3.57
N SER A 396 -19.80 -16.66 2.63
CA SER A 396 -20.45 -17.97 2.57
C SER A 396 -19.73 -18.93 1.60
N ALA A 397 -18.64 -18.51 0.96
CA ALA A 397 -17.89 -19.35 0.03
C ALA A 397 -17.15 -20.49 0.75
N GLU A 398 -16.67 -21.50 0.01
CA GLU A 398 -15.84 -22.53 0.66
C GLU A 398 -14.57 -21.92 1.28
N ASN A 399 -14.09 -22.52 2.37
CA ASN A 399 -13.04 -21.95 3.23
C ASN A 399 -11.80 -21.45 2.49
N SER A 400 -11.31 -22.19 1.49
CA SER A 400 -10.10 -21.79 0.75
C SER A 400 -10.35 -20.54 -0.10
N LEU A 401 -11.49 -20.50 -0.79
CA LEU A 401 -11.89 -19.36 -1.60
C LEU A 401 -12.20 -18.14 -0.73
N TYR A 402 -12.94 -18.33 0.37
CA TYR A 402 -13.17 -17.30 1.37
C TYR A 402 -11.85 -16.66 1.86
N SER A 403 -10.88 -17.48 2.28
CA SER A 403 -9.59 -16.98 2.77
C SER A 403 -8.84 -16.19 1.70
N ALA A 404 -8.75 -16.70 0.48
CA ALA A 404 -8.08 -16.00 -0.62
C ALA A 404 -8.75 -14.65 -0.94
N ILE A 405 -10.09 -14.61 -0.98
CA ILE A 405 -10.85 -13.37 -1.21
C ILE A 405 -10.64 -12.40 -0.06
N ALA A 406 -10.80 -12.85 1.19
CA ALA A 406 -10.64 -12.00 2.38
C ALA A 406 -9.23 -11.42 2.48
N ASN A 407 -8.21 -12.25 2.25
CA ASN A 407 -6.81 -11.82 2.25
C ASN A 407 -6.55 -10.80 1.13
N THR A 408 -7.00 -11.08 -0.09
CA THR A 408 -6.83 -10.15 -1.23
C THR A 408 -7.52 -8.81 -0.97
N ARG A 409 -8.75 -8.81 -0.43
CA ARG A 409 -9.48 -7.58 -0.09
C ARG A 409 -8.83 -6.80 1.05
N SER A 410 -8.17 -7.48 1.98
CA SER A 410 -7.47 -6.83 3.09
C SER A 410 -6.27 -5.97 2.65
N LEU A 411 -5.77 -6.18 1.43
CA LEU A 411 -4.69 -5.39 0.84
C LEU A 411 -5.14 -4.00 0.36
N GLY A 412 -6.43 -3.69 0.47
CA GLY A 412 -7.00 -2.39 0.16
C GLY A 412 -7.55 -2.34 -1.27
N THR A 413 -8.64 -1.58 -1.45
CA THR A 413 -9.33 -1.43 -2.74
C THR A 413 -9.08 -0.08 -3.41
N GLU A 414 -8.13 0.69 -2.88
CA GLU A 414 -7.85 2.04 -3.34
C GLU A 414 -7.15 2.02 -4.71
N ASP A 415 -7.57 2.92 -5.59
CA ASP A 415 -6.90 3.14 -6.86
C ASP A 415 -5.57 3.87 -6.63
N SER A 416 -4.60 3.56 -7.48
CA SER A 416 -3.24 4.11 -7.40
C SER A 416 -3.10 5.33 -8.29
N GLU A 417 -2.58 6.43 -7.74
CA GLU A 417 -2.31 7.67 -8.44
C GLU A 417 -0.87 8.13 -8.17
N LYS A 418 -0.08 8.31 -9.24
CA LYS A 418 1.32 8.72 -9.13
C LYS A 418 1.45 10.11 -8.48
N SER A 419 2.30 10.20 -7.47
CA SER A 419 2.67 11.45 -6.78
C SER A 419 1.51 12.11 -6.03
N ASP A 420 0.52 11.33 -5.58
CA ASP A 420 -0.58 11.83 -4.75
C ASP A 420 -0.22 11.88 -3.24
N GLY A 421 0.95 11.34 -2.87
CA GLY A 421 1.43 11.29 -1.50
C GLY A 421 0.76 10.21 -0.65
N LYS A 422 0.01 9.30 -1.27
CA LYS A 422 -0.46 8.05 -0.70
C LYS A 422 0.26 6.91 -1.41
N VAL A 423 0.29 5.77 -0.76
CA VAL A 423 0.81 4.58 -1.40
C VAL A 423 -0.12 3.41 -1.15
N THR A 424 -0.60 2.88 -2.26
CA THR A 424 -1.45 1.72 -2.35
C THR A 424 -0.63 0.44 -2.39
N PHE A 425 -1.31 -0.69 -2.16
CA PHE A 425 -0.68 -1.99 -2.30
C PHE A 425 -0.14 -2.25 -3.72
N ARG A 426 -0.83 -1.74 -4.75
CA ARG A 426 -0.42 -1.88 -6.16
C ARG A 426 0.90 -1.17 -6.44
N GLU A 427 1.10 0.03 -5.90
CA GLU A 427 2.38 0.75 -6.00
C GLU A 427 3.53 0.02 -5.33
N LEU A 428 3.27 -0.54 -4.16
CA LEU A 428 4.28 -1.24 -3.38
C LEU A 428 4.85 -2.46 -4.12
N ILE A 429 3.99 -3.31 -4.67
CA ILE A 429 4.46 -4.51 -5.38
C ILE A 429 5.17 -4.18 -6.69
N CYS A 430 5.05 -2.92 -7.13
CA CYS A 430 5.73 -2.34 -8.27
C CYS A 430 7.15 -1.84 -7.95
N VAL A 431 7.53 -1.71 -6.67
CA VAL A 431 8.80 -1.08 -6.25
C VAL A 431 10.02 -1.83 -6.78
N ALA A 432 9.99 -3.15 -6.83
CA ALA A 432 11.12 -3.94 -7.34
C ALA A 432 11.41 -3.74 -8.84
N GLU A 433 10.43 -3.23 -9.59
CA GLU A 433 10.55 -2.92 -11.02
C GLU A 433 11.01 -1.46 -11.26
N ASN A 434 11.18 -0.66 -10.19
CA ASN A 434 11.51 0.79 -10.21
C ASN A 434 12.89 1.14 -9.62
#